data_AF-A0AAE0XI77-F1
#
_entry.id   AF-A0AAE0XI77-F1
#
_cell.length_a   1.000
_cell.length_b   1.000
_cell.length_c   1.000
_cell.angle_alpha   90.00
_cell.angle_beta   90.00
_cell.angle_gamma   90.00
#
_symmetry.space_group_name_H-M   'P 1'
#
loop_
_entity.id
_entity.type
_entity.pdbx_description
1 polymer ?
#
loop_
_entity_poly.entity_id
_entity_poly.type
_entity_poly.pdbx_seq_one_letter_code
_entity_poly.pdbx_strand_id
1 'polypeptide(L)' 'MKYLAAYLLLGLGGNTAPSAKDITSVLESVGIEADSERVSKLLSELEGKDINEVRRHGGGQWWW' A
#
# COMPACT_ATOMS: atom_id res chain seq x y z
N MET A 1 4.37 -7.34 0.59
CA MET A 1 5.27 -6.20 0.31
C MET A 1 4.88 -5.38 -0.92
N LYS A 2 4.62 -5.97 -2.09
CA LYS A 2 4.25 -5.21 -3.31
C LYS A 2 3.02 -4.29 -3.18
N TYR A 3 1.98 -4.75 -2.49
CA TYR A 3 0.76 -3.96 -2.24
C TYR A 3 1.00 -2.77 -1.29
N LEU A 4 1.82 -2.97 -0.25
CA LEU A 4 2.20 -1.91 0.69
C LEU A 4 3.04 -0.84 0.00
N ALA A 5 3.98 -1.25 -0.86
CA ALA A 5 4.79 -0.32 -1.65
C ALA A 5 3.91 0.52 -2.60
N ALA A 6 2.96 -0.12 -3.31
CA ALA A 6 2.00 0.60 -4.16
C ALA A 6 1.15 1.59 -3.35
N TYR A 7 0.64 1.18 -2.19
CA TYR A 7 -0.10 2.04 -1.27
C TYR A 7 0.72 3.25 -0.81
N LEU A 8 1.98 3.04 -0.42
CA LEU A 8 2.88 4.10 0.01
C LEU A 8 3.25 5.05 -1.14
N LEU A 9 3.45 4.54 -2.36
CA LEU A 9 3.70 5.34 -3.56
C LEU A 9 2.51 6.27 -3.87
N LEU A 10 1.29 5.76 -3.77
CA LEU A 10 0.07 6.57 -3.93
C LEU A 10 -0.02 7.65 -2.85
N GLY A 11 0.32 7.31 -1.59
CA GLY A 11 0.41 8.28 -0.49
C GLY A 11 1.47 9.37 -0.72
N LEU A 12 2.60 9.04 -1.34
CA LEU A 12 3.61 10.03 -1.74
C LEU A 12 3.14 10.92 -2.89
N GLY A 13 2.30 10.38 -3.79
CA GLY A 13 1.65 11.12 -4.87
C GLY A 13 0.50 12.03 -4.44
N GLY A 14 0.24 12.17 -3.13
CA GLY A 14 -0.84 13.01 -2.59
C GLY A 14 -2.18 12.30 -2.44
N ASN A 15 -2.28 11.02 -2.80
CA ASN A 15 -3.46 10.20 -2.53
C ASN A 15 -3.33 9.53 -1.15
N THR A 16 -3.70 10.26 -0.10
CA THR A 16 -3.48 9.85 1.31
C THR A 16 -4.34 8.68 1.77
N ALA A 17 -5.41 8.35 1.03
CA ALA A 17 -6.24 7.18 1.27
C ALA A 17 -6.49 6.43 -0.05
N PRO A 18 -5.45 5.76 -0.59
CA PRO A 18 -5.57 5.03 -1.85
C PRO A 18 -6.62 3.92 -1.76
N SER A 19 -7.45 3.83 -2.78
CA SER A 19 -8.45 2.78 -2.92
C SER A 19 -7.83 1.50 -3.49
N ALA A 20 -8.55 0.37 -3.39
CA ALA A 20 -8.13 -0.88 -4.02
C ALA A 20 -7.86 -0.72 -5.52
N LYS A 21 -8.65 0.13 -6.20
CA LYS A 21 -8.51 0.42 -7.63
C LYS A 21 -7.20 1.14 -7.96
N ASP A 22 -6.80 2.08 -7.10
CA ASP A 22 -5.55 2.83 -7.26
C ASP A 22 -4.35 1.90 -7.10
N ILE A 23 -4.40 1.02 -6.10
CA ILE A 23 -3.35 0.01 -5.84
C ILE A 23 -3.24 -0.95 -7.03
N THR A 24 -4.37 -1.45 -7.54
CA THR A 24 -4.38 -2.33 -8.72
C THR A 24 -3.80 -1.63 -9.94
N SER A 25 -4.18 -0.37 -10.20
CA SER A 25 -3.67 0.38 -11.34
C SER A 25 -2.14 0.56 -11.29
N VAL A 26 -1.58 0.82 -10.11
CA VAL A 26 -0.12 0.93 -9.94
C VAL A 26 0.56 -0.41 -10.15
N LEU A 27 -0.01 -1.50 -9.66
CA LEU A 27 0.54 -2.84 -9.83
C LEU A 27 0.48 -3.27 -11.31
N GLU A 28 -0.62 -3.01 -12.01
CA GLU A 28 -0.75 -3.27 -13.45
C GLU A 28 0.23 -2.43 -14.26
N SER A 29 0.47 -1.18 -13.87
CA SER A 29 1.47 -0.32 -14.52
C SER A 29 2.89 -0.86 -14.46
N VAL A 30 3.20 -1.73 -13.49
CA VAL A 30 4.50 -2.40 -13.38
C VAL A 30 4.44 -3.88 -13.81
N GLY A 31 3.34 -4.30 -14.45
CA GLY A 31 3.15 -5.67 -14.96
C GLY A 31 2.89 -6.70 -13.87
N ILE A 32 2.41 -6.28 -12.70
CA ILE A 32 2.08 -7.15 -11.57
C ILE A 32 0.57 -7.34 -11.50
N GLU A 33 0.15 -8.61 -11.50
CA GLU A 33 -1.24 -8.96 -11.27
C GLU A 33 -1.65 -8.65 -9.82
N ALA A 34 -2.69 -7.82 -9.69
CA ALA A 34 -3.24 -7.44 -8.41
C ALA A 34 -4.20 -8.53 -7.91
N ASP A 35 -4.01 -8.93 -6.66
CA ASP A 35 -4.87 -9.91 -5.99
C ASP A 35 -5.80 -9.10 -5.10
N SER A 36 -7.08 -9.06 -5.46
CA SER A 36 -8.11 -8.27 -4.78
C SER A 36 -8.29 -8.67 -3.32
N GLU A 37 -8.13 -9.95 -2.99
CA GLU A 37 -8.25 -10.46 -1.63
C GLU A 37 -7.09 -9.94 -0.76
N ARG A 38 -5.87 -9.94 -1.31
CA ARG A 38 -4.70 -9.37 -0.63
C ARG A 38 -4.74 -7.86 -0.51
N VAL A 39 -5.26 -7.17 -1.53
CA VAL A 39 -5.47 -5.71 -1.48
C VAL A 39 -6.48 -5.36 -0.40
N SER A 40 -7.61 -6.06 -0.34
CA SER A 40 -8.64 -5.83 0.68
C SER A 40 -8.10 -6.10 2.09
N LYS A 41 -7.34 -7.19 2.27
CA LYS A 41 -6.71 -7.49 3.56
C LYS A 41 -5.74 -6.39 4.01
N LEU A 42 -4.90 -5.91 3.09
CA LEU A 42 -3.96 -4.82 3.38
C LEU A 42 -4.70 -3.53 3.74
N LEU A 43 -5.77 -3.20 3.02
CA LEU A 43 -6.58 -2.02 3.33
C LEU A 43 -7.21 -2.14 4.72
N SER A 44 -7.77 -3.29 5.09
CA SER A 44 -8.32 -3.51 6.44
C SER A 44 -7.24 -3.51 7.53
N GLU A 45 -6.02 -3.97 7.25
CA GLU A 45 -4.90 -3.91 8.21
C GLU A 45 -4.37 -2.47 8.41
N LEU A 46 -4.58 -1.60 7.43
CA LEU A 46 -4.21 -0.18 7.45
C LEU A 46 -5.37 0.72 7.88
N GLU A 47 -6.60 0.25 7.79
CA GLU A 47 -7.80 0.94 8.27
C GLU A 47 -7.70 1.13 9.79
N GLY A 48 -7.61 2.39 10.22
CA GLY A 48 -7.41 2.75 11.61
C GLY A 48 -5.95 2.78 12.08
N LYS A 49 -4.97 2.42 11.24
CA LYS A 49 -3.55 2.68 11.52
C LYS A 49 -3.12 4.00 10.89
N ASP A 50 -2.33 4.78 11.62
CA ASP A 50 -1.80 6.02 11.07
C ASP A 50 -0.74 5.69 10.01
N ILE A 51 -1.01 6.04 8.75
CA ILE A 51 -0.12 5.75 7.62
C ILE A 51 1.25 6.41 7.83
N ASN A 52 1.31 7.53 8.55
CA ASN A 52 2.57 8.17 8.92
C ASN A 52 3.36 7.34 9.93
N GLU A 53 2.68 6.64 10.83
CA GLU A 53 3.30 5.67 11.73
C GLU A 53 3.82 4.47 10.93
N VAL A 54 3.04 3.93 9.99
CA VAL A 54 3.47 2.84 9.10
C VAL A 54 4.70 3.23 8.28
N ARG A 55 4.78 4.48 7.78
CA ARG A 55 5.97 5.00 7.07
C ARG A 55 7.20 5.08 7.98
N ARG A 56 7.02 5.46 9.25
CA ARG A 56 8.10 5.56 10.24
C ARG A 56 8.56 4.19 10.75
N HIS A 57 7.64 3.25 10.96
CA HIS A 57 7.92 1.91 11.49
C HIS A 57 8.40 0.95 10.39
N GLY A 58 7.91 1.11 9.15
CA GLY A 58 8.27 0.27 8.00
C GLY A 58 9.73 0.44 7.54
N GLY A 59 10.39 1.56 7.89
CA GLY A 59 11.80 1.80 7.58
C GLY A 59 12.80 1.05 8.46
N GLY A 60 12.38 0.55 9.63
CA GLY A 60 13.30 -0.03 10.63
C GLY A 60 13.23 -1.54 10.82
N GLN A 61 12.09 -2.18 10.50
CA GLN A 61 11.82 -3.56 10.95
C GLN A 61 11.61 -4.57 9.81
N TRP A 62 11.52 -4.08 8.57
CA TRP A 62 11.32 -4.88 7.36
C TRP A 62 12.54 -4.84 6.42
N TRP A 63 13.62 -4.20 6.84
CA TRP A 63 14.90 -4.08 6.12
C TRP A 63 15.98 -5.05 6.66
N TRP A 64 15.58 -6.05 7.44
CA TRP A 64 16.41 -7.17 7.86
C TRP A 64 15.64 -8.49 7.71
#